data_AF-A0AAV8Y6F3-F1
#
_entry.id   AF-A0AAV8Y6F3-F1
#
_cell.length_a   1.000
_cell.length_b   1.000
_cell.length_c   1.000
_cell.angle_alpha   90.00
_cell.angle_beta   90.00
_cell.angle_gamma   90.00
#
_symmetry.space_group_name_H-M   'P 1'
#
loop_
_entity.id
_entity.type
_entity.pdbx_description
1 polymer ?
#
loop_
_entity_poly.entity_id
_entity_poly.type
_entity_poly.pdbx_seq_one_letter_code
_entity_poly.pdbx_strand_id
1 'polypeptide(L)'
;MLFEGSQSFSLGIAESKLFQASIVVEDHWYGRIWAQPAECQVKKCDSPYTVAVFKFEGEDKEDQYYVSIAEGFNRPIKIQPTTSNHRCKSSLCHANINHHCPPTHQVKNDQGAVVACKSSPELFQKLCPDAIASETDEVMNTLTCRSNTYLVLIG
;
A
#
# COMPACT_ATOMS: atom_id res chain seq x y z
N MET A 1 -1.29 0.19 11.00
CA MET A 1 -1.98 0.47 9.74
C MET A 1 -2.99 1.57 9.99
N LEU A 2 -2.94 2.64 9.22
CA LEU A 2 -3.97 3.68 9.26
C LEU A 2 -4.93 3.49 8.07
N PHE A 3 -6.18 3.91 8.26
CA PHE A 3 -7.24 3.91 7.26
C PHE A 3 -7.88 5.29 7.25
N GLU A 4 -8.16 5.86 6.07
CA GLU A 4 -9.10 6.98 5.96
C GLU A 4 -10.51 6.39 5.99
N GLY A 5 -11.25 6.65 7.07
CA GLY A 5 -12.54 6.00 7.37
C GLY A 5 -12.58 5.38 8.77
N SER A 6 -12.46 6.22 9.82
CA SER A 6 -12.77 5.93 11.23
C SER A 6 -12.02 4.83 12.00
N GLN A 7 -11.18 3.98 11.40
CA GLN A 7 -10.47 2.92 12.13
C GLN A 7 -8.95 2.97 11.90
N SER A 8 -8.18 3.23 12.93
CA SER A 8 -6.72 3.08 12.92
C SER A 8 -6.33 1.90 13.81
N PHE A 9 -5.48 1.01 13.30
CA PHE A 9 -4.99 -0.14 14.06
C PHE A 9 -3.50 -0.01 14.28
N SER A 10 -3.11 0.16 15.53
CA SER A 10 -1.71 0.15 15.96
C SER A 10 -1.20 -1.29 16.03
N LEU A 11 -0.40 -1.69 15.05
CA LEU A 11 0.34 -2.95 15.10
C LEU A 11 1.73 -2.65 15.65
N GLY A 12 1.94 -2.96 16.93
CA GLY A 12 3.23 -2.83 17.57
C GLY A 12 4.17 -3.94 17.10
N ILE A 13 5.34 -3.57 16.57
CA ILE A 13 6.37 -4.54 16.20
C ILE A 13 7.14 -4.88 17.48
N ALA A 14 6.67 -5.88 18.23
CA ALA A 14 7.47 -6.51 19.26
C ALA A 14 8.00 -7.84 18.71
N GLU A 15 9.31 -7.87 18.43
CA GLU A 15 10.14 -9.06 18.20
C GLU A 15 9.58 -10.12 17.24
N SER A 16 10.10 -10.16 16.00
CA SER A 16 10.16 -11.38 15.16
C SER A 16 8.85 -12.18 14.98
N LYS A 17 7.68 -11.57 15.19
CA LYS A 17 6.38 -12.22 15.04
C LYS A 17 5.65 -11.64 13.83
N LEU A 18 5.07 -12.52 13.03
CA LEU A 18 4.06 -12.15 12.05
C LEU A 18 2.86 -11.55 12.79
N PHE A 19 2.62 -10.26 12.59
CA PHE A 19 1.42 -9.59 13.09
C PHE A 19 0.33 -9.69 12.03
N GLN A 20 -0.75 -10.37 12.37
CA GLN A 20 -1.94 -10.46 11.54
C GLN A 20 -3.06 -9.67 12.22
N ALA A 21 -3.74 -8.84 11.43
CA ALA A 21 -4.99 -8.22 11.81
C ALA A 21 -6.03 -8.59 10.75
N SER A 22 -7.29 -8.62 11.17
CA SER A 22 -8.42 -8.82 10.28
C SER A 22 -9.39 -7.68 10.50
N ILE A 23 -9.92 -7.15 9.40
CA ILE A 23 -10.87 -6.05 9.39
C ILE A 23 -12.00 -6.51 8.49
N VAL A 24 -13.22 -6.36 9.00
CA VAL A 24 -14.44 -6.63 8.25
C VAL A 24 -14.99 -5.27 7.84
N VAL A 25 -15.22 -5.11 6.55
CA VAL A 25 -15.82 -3.91 5.96
C VAL A 25 -17.11 -4.28 5.25
N GLU A 26 -17.92 -3.27 4.94
CA GLU A 26 -19.13 -3.44 4.14
C GLU A 26 -18.77 -3.83 2.70
N ASP A 27 -19.71 -4.44 1.99
CA ASP A 27 -19.57 -4.85 0.58
C ASP A 27 -19.51 -3.64 -0.38
N HIS A 28 -20.04 -2.50 0.05
CA HIS A 28 -19.83 -1.20 -0.58
C HIS A 28 -18.86 -0.35 0.25
N TRP A 29 -17.57 -0.40 -0.08
CA TRP A 29 -16.54 0.25 0.73
C TRP A 29 -15.43 0.83 -0.15
N TYR A 30 -15.03 2.07 0.15
CA TYR A 30 -13.81 2.65 -0.38
C TYR A 30 -12.85 2.91 0.77
N GLY A 31 -11.60 2.49 0.61
CA GLY A 31 -10.61 2.76 1.63
C GLY A 31 -9.19 2.45 1.22
N ARG A 32 -8.30 2.85 2.13
CA ARG A 32 -6.85 2.90 1.90
C ARG A 32 -6.16 2.31 3.11
N ILE A 33 -5.10 1.55 2.89
CA ILE A 33 -4.32 0.88 3.93
C ILE A 33 -2.84 1.21 3.73
N TRP A 34 -2.20 1.75 4.77
CA TRP A 34 -0.76 2.03 4.74
C TRP A 34 -0.11 1.78 6.10
N ALA A 35 1.22 1.67 6.09
CA ALA A 35 2.03 1.59 7.29
C ALA A 35 2.77 2.90 7.55
N GLN A 36 2.88 3.24 8.83
CA GLN A 36 3.64 4.40 9.31
C GLN A 36 4.39 4.04 10.60
N PRO A 37 5.48 4.76 10.91
CA PRO A 37 6.15 4.65 12.20
C PRO A 37 5.22 4.87 13.40
N ALA A 38 5.53 4.27 14.55
CA ALA A 38 4.66 4.29 15.73
C ALA A 38 4.50 5.72 16.30
N GLU A 39 5.55 6.53 16.22
CA GLU A 39 5.54 7.93 16.63
C GLU A 39 4.50 8.77 15.86
N CYS A 40 4.11 8.33 14.66
CA CYS A 40 3.10 8.97 13.82
C CYS A 40 1.66 8.78 14.34
N GLN A 41 1.48 8.07 15.45
CA GLN A 41 0.20 8.02 16.18
C GLN A 41 0.03 9.24 17.10
N VAL A 42 1.13 9.80 17.57
CA VAL A 42 1.14 10.96 18.49
C VAL A 42 1.43 12.25 17.73
N LYS A 43 2.32 12.19 16.75
CA LYS A 43 2.62 13.31 15.85
C LYS A 43 2.02 13.06 14.48
N LYS A 44 1.56 14.10 13.79
CA LYS A 44 1.21 13.97 12.38
C LYS A 44 2.49 13.71 11.57
N CYS A 45 2.53 12.59 10.87
CA CYS A 45 3.55 12.34 9.85
C CYS A 45 2.92 12.50 8.49
N ASP A 46 3.55 13.32 7.65
CA ASP A 46 3.18 13.41 6.24
C ASP A 46 3.86 12.29 5.45
N SER A 47 3.61 12.27 4.14
CA SER A 47 4.22 11.34 3.20
C SER A 47 5.76 11.40 3.25
N PRO A 48 6.49 10.33 2.86
CA PRO A 48 6.07 9.25 1.96
C PRO A 48 5.56 7.97 2.62
N TYR A 49 4.52 7.39 2.02
CA TYR A 49 4.01 6.06 2.36
C TYR A 49 3.48 5.35 1.12
N THR A 50 3.68 4.03 1.06
CA THR A 50 3.03 3.16 0.06
C THR A 50 1.63 2.82 0.53
N VAL A 51 0.67 2.77 -0.39
CA VAL A 51 -0.76 2.61 -0.06
C VAL A 51 -1.35 1.43 -0.82
N ALA A 52 -2.09 0.57 -0.13
CA ALA A 52 -3.06 -0.33 -0.77
C ALA A 52 -4.42 0.36 -0.82
N VAL A 53 -5.01 0.46 -2.00
CA VAL A 53 -6.31 1.10 -2.23
C VAL A 53 -7.31 0.04 -2.66
N PHE A 54 -8.53 0.17 -2.16
CA PHE A 54 -9.65 -0.72 -2.44
C PHE A 54 -10.91 0.08 -2.70
N LYS A 55 -11.71 -0.41 -3.64
CA LYS A 55 -13.07 0.05 -3.89
C LYS A 55 -13.95 -1.17 -4.16
N PHE A 56 -14.77 -1.50 -3.18
CA PHE A 56 -15.77 -2.57 -3.22
C PHE A 56 -17.09 -1.97 -3.67
N GLU A 57 -17.67 -2.56 -4.70
CA GLU A 57 -18.81 -1.99 -5.43
C GLU A 57 -20.14 -2.66 -5.07
N GLY A 58 -20.13 -3.63 -4.14
CA GLY A 58 -21.29 -4.40 -3.70
C GLY A 58 -21.55 -5.66 -4.52
N GLU A 59 -22.66 -6.32 -4.20
CA GLU A 59 -23.06 -7.59 -4.85
C GLU A 59 -23.10 -7.48 -6.39
N ASP A 60 -22.60 -8.54 -7.04
CA ASP A 60 -22.53 -8.74 -8.49
C ASP A 60 -21.66 -7.77 -9.31
N LYS A 61 -20.87 -6.94 -8.65
CA LYS A 61 -19.79 -6.17 -9.27
C LYS A 61 -18.42 -6.72 -8.90
N GLU A 62 -17.40 -6.34 -9.67
CA GLU A 62 -16.02 -6.65 -9.34
C GLU A 62 -15.42 -5.54 -8.48
N ASP A 63 -14.65 -5.93 -7.47
CA ASP A 63 -13.90 -5.03 -6.63
C ASP A 63 -12.70 -4.49 -7.40
N GLN A 64 -12.38 -3.22 -7.19
CA GLN A 64 -11.17 -2.58 -7.69
C GLN A 64 -10.12 -2.50 -6.58
N TYR A 65 -8.88 -2.81 -6.92
CA TYR A 65 -7.77 -2.73 -5.97
C TYR A 65 -6.45 -2.48 -6.69
N TYR A 66 -5.56 -1.77 -6.00
CA TYR A 66 -4.23 -1.48 -6.50
C TYR A 66 -3.28 -1.01 -5.40
N VAL A 67 -1.98 -1.14 -5.66
CA VAL A 67 -0.92 -0.51 -4.87
C VAL A 67 -0.59 0.85 -5.49
N SER A 68 -0.71 1.91 -4.71
CA SER A 68 -0.27 3.27 -5.04
C SER A 68 1.07 3.58 -4.37
N ILE A 69 1.95 4.20 -5.15
CA ILE A 69 3.20 4.83 -4.73
C ILE A 69 3.21 6.33 -5.09
N ALA A 70 2.05 6.90 -5.44
CA ALA A 70 1.91 8.31 -5.80
C ALA A 70 2.32 9.25 -4.64
N GLU A 71 2.00 8.86 -3.40
CA GLU A 71 2.38 9.59 -2.19
C GLU A 71 3.84 9.36 -1.78
N GLY A 72 4.55 8.44 -2.43
CA GLY A 72 5.90 8.04 -2.07
C GLY A 72 6.01 6.54 -1.77
N PHE A 73 7.17 6.13 -1.29
CA PHE A 73 7.44 4.74 -0.91
C PHE A 73 8.10 4.67 0.46
N ASN A 74 7.64 3.78 1.33
CA ASN A 74 8.31 3.51 2.62
C ASN A 74 8.48 2.02 2.91
N ARG A 75 7.51 1.19 2.53
CA ARG A 75 7.50 -0.26 2.68
C ARG A 75 6.87 -0.92 1.46
N PRO A 76 7.34 -2.11 1.06
CA PRO A 76 6.67 -2.87 0.02
C PRO A 76 5.30 -3.33 0.52
N ILE A 77 4.28 -3.17 -0.32
CA ILE A 77 2.92 -3.66 -0.08
C ILE A 77 2.53 -4.61 -1.21
N LYS A 78 1.86 -5.71 -0.85
CA LYS A 78 1.20 -6.62 -1.79
C LYS A 78 -0.27 -6.82 -1.39
N ILE A 79 -1.16 -6.66 -2.36
CA ILE A 79 -2.57 -7.04 -2.27
C ILE A 79 -2.74 -8.38 -2.95
N GLN A 80 -3.28 -9.37 -2.23
CA GLN A 80 -3.57 -10.70 -2.74
C GLN A 80 -5.04 -11.04 -2.48
N PRO A 81 -5.89 -11.10 -3.52
CA PRO A 81 -7.22 -11.69 -3.39
C PRO A 81 -7.09 -13.18 -3.02
N THR A 82 -7.90 -13.67 -2.07
CA THR A 82 -7.84 -15.07 -1.59
C THR A 82 -8.94 -15.95 -2.20
N THR A 83 -9.40 -15.63 -3.41
CA THR A 83 -10.47 -16.38 -4.09
C THR A 83 -10.09 -17.84 -4.31
N SER A 84 -11.08 -18.73 -4.30
CA SER A 84 -10.89 -20.15 -4.57
C SER A 84 -10.67 -20.48 -6.05
N ASN A 85 -10.94 -19.55 -6.96
CA ASN A 85 -10.89 -19.78 -8.41
C ASN A 85 -9.57 -19.31 -9.07
N HIS A 86 -8.59 -18.82 -8.30
CA HIS A 86 -7.21 -18.47 -8.73
C HIS A 86 -7.07 -17.53 -9.94
N ARG A 87 -8.13 -16.86 -10.38
CA ARG A 87 -8.09 -16.00 -11.58
C ARG A 87 -7.63 -14.56 -11.31
N CYS A 88 -7.61 -14.13 -10.06
CA CYS A 88 -7.29 -12.75 -9.71
C CYS A 88 -5.79 -12.52 -9.52
N LYS A 89 -5.28 -11.45 -10.11
CA LYS A 89 -3.88 -11.06 -10.02
C LYS A 89 -3.57 -10.40 -8.67
N SER A 90 -2.33 -10.49 -8.24
CA SER A 90 -1.85 -9.66 -7.12
C SER A 90 -1.49 -8.27 -7.62
N SER A 91 -1.74 -7.23 -6.82
CA SER A 91 -1.12 -5.91 -7.04
C SER A 91 0.06 -5.75 -6.09
N LEU A 92 1.24 -5.40 -6.62
CA LEU A 92 2.42 -5.12 -5.82
C LEU A 92 3.49 -4.34 -6.58
N CYS A 93 4.41 -3.76 -5.82
CA CYS A 93 5.66 -3.16 -6.29
C CYS A 93 6.83 -4.00 -5.76
N HIS A 94 7.52 -4.74 -6.64
CA HIS A 94 8.61 -5.65 -6.25
C HIS A 94 9.94 -4.94 -6.01
N ALA A 95 10.11 -3.71 -6.51
CA ALA A 95 11.40 -3.04 -6.47
C ALA A 95 11.73 -2.49 -5.08
N ASN A 96 13.01 -2.52 -4.73
CA ASN A 96 13.52 -1.82 -3.56
C ASN A 96 13.71 -0.31 -3.89
N ILE A 97 12.60 0.43 -3.92
CA ILE A 97 12.61 1.87 -4.27
C ILE A 97 13.55 2.66 -3.36
N ASN A 98 13.64 2.32 -2.06
CA ASN A 98 14.54 2.99 -1.12
C ASN A 98 16.01 2.90 -1.54
N HIS A 99 16.43 1.77 -2.13
CA HIS A 99 17.80 1.58 -2.62
C HIS A 99 18.11 2.44 -3.86
N HIS A 100 17.11 2.68 -4.71
CA HIS A 100 17.25 3.48 -5.93
C HIS A 100 16.83 4.95 -5.74
N CYS A 101 16.44 5.35 -4.53
CA CYS A 101 15.90 6.67 -4.26
C CYS A 101 16.95 7.77 -4.50
N PRO A 102 16.70 8.77 -5.34
CA PRO A 102 17.64 9.85 -5.61
C PRO A 102 17.91 10.67 -4.33
N PRO A 103 19.13 11.20 -4.12
CA PRO A 103 19.49 11.89 -2.88
C PRO A 103 18.52 13.00 -2.42
N THR A 104 17.94 13.74 -3.36
CA THR A 104 16.98 14.83 -3.09
C THR A 104 15.60 14.35 -2.63
N HIS A 105 15.27 13.07 -2.86
CA HIS A 105 14.01 12.44 -2.48
C HIS A 105 14.14 11.51 -1.26
N GLN A 106 15.35 11.25 -0.79
CA GLN A 106 15.59 10.35 0.33
C GLN A 106 15.06 10.92 1.65
N VAL A 107 14.34 10.09 2.39
CA VAL A 107 14.06 10.30 3.82
C VAL A 107 14.96 9.36 4.60
N LYS A 108 15.79 9.93 5.48
CA LYS A 108 16.77 9.19 6.27
C LYS A 108 16.37 9.14 7.74
N ASN A 109 16.70 8.04 8.41
CA ASN A 109 16.63 7.97 9.86
C ASN A 109 17.88 8.59 10.51
N ASP A 110 17.92 8.60 11.84
CA ASP A 110 19.02 9.18 12.62
C ASP A 110 20.37 8.47 12.39
N GLN A 111 20.36 7.22 11.91
CA GLN A 111 21.58 6.50 11.51
C GLN A 111 22.01 6.79 10.06
N GLY A 112 21.31 7.66 9.34
CA GLY A 112 21.59 8.02 7.96
C GLY A 112 21.12 7.01 6.91
N ALA A 113 20.41 5.96 7.32
CA ALA A 113 19.84 4.97 6.39
C ALA A 113 18.58 5.52 5.72
N VAL A 114 18.44 5.27 4.41
CA VAL A 114 17.24 5.65 3.64
C VAL A 114 16.08 4.74 4.05
N VAL A 115 15.08 5.29 4.74
CA VAL A 115 13.92 4.56 5.26
C VAL A 115 12.65 4.77 4.45
N ALA A 116 12.64 5.81 3.61
CA ALA A 116 11.56 6.08 2.69
C ALA A 116 12.03 6.98 1.53
N CYS A 117 11.23 7.05 0.47
CA CYS A 117 11.49 7.84 -0.73
C CYS A 117 10.29 8.70 -1.06
N LYS A 118 10.48 10.02 -1.15
CA LYS A 118 9.47 10.96 -1.65
C LYS A 118 9.14 10.64 -3.11
N SER A 119 7.91 10.95 -3.51
CA SER A 119 7.42 10.66 -4.86
C SER A 119 8.39 11.16 -5.95
N SER A 120 8.71 10.26 -6.87
CA SER A 120 9.51 10.51 -8.07
C SER A 120 8.88 9.71 -9.21
N PRO A 121 7.81 10.24 -9.84
CA PRO A 121 6.93 9.45 -10.71
C PRO A 121 7.67 8.70 -11.83
N GLU A 122 8.63 9.35 -12.50
CA GLU A 122 9.41 8.72 -13.57
C GLU A 122 10.22 7.51 -13.08
N LEU A 123 10.87 7.63 -11.92
CA LEU A 123 11.62 6.53 -11.32
C LEU A 123 10.69 5.42 -10.85
N PHE A 124 9.58 5.82 -10.23
CA PHE A 124 8.63 4.91 -9.62
C PHE A 124 7.92 4.07 -10.67
N GLN A 125 7.47 4.69 -11.76
CA GLN A 125 6.89 3.99 -12.91
C GLN A 125 7.88 3.03 -13.56
N LYS A 126 9.17 3.42 -13.64
CA LYS A 126 10.22 2.54 -14.17
C LYS A 126 10.47 1.31 -13.28
N LEU A 127 10.47 1.50 -11.96
CA LEU A 127 10.77 0.44 -11.00
C LEU A 127 9.57 -0.47 -10.72
N CYS A 128 8.36 0.10 -10.74
CA CYS A 128 7.12 -0.57 -10.41
C CYS A 128 6.04 -0.22 -11.44
N PRO A 129 6.13 -0.79 -12.66
CA PRO A 129 5.23 -0.46 -13.76
C PRO A 129 3.78 -0.87 -13.49
N ASP A 130 3.55 -1.84 -12.61
CA ASP A 130 2.22 -2.35 -12.23
C ASP A 130 1.61 -1.62 -11.01
N ALA A 131 2.35 -0.66 -10.42
CA ALA A 131 1.84 0.19 -9.33
C ALA A 131 1.40 1.54 -9.88
N ILE A 132 0.52 2.23 -9.17
CA ILE A 132 0.06 3.57 -9.57
C ILE A 132 1.00 4.61 -8.98
N ALA A 133 1.78 5.28 -9.84
CA ALA A 133 2.68 6.36 -9.43
C ALA A 133 2.06 7.75 -9.66
N SER A 134 1.03 7.85 -10.51
CA SER A 134 0.34 9.07 -10.87
C SER A 134 -1.07 8.80 -11.40
N GLU A 135 -1.91 9.84 -11.52
CA GLU A 135 -3.29 9.73 -12.03
C GLU A 135 -3.37 9.08 -13.43
N THR A 136 -2.33 9.20 -14.26
CA THR A 136 -2.31 8.60 -15.60
C THR A 136 -2.22 7.07 -15.58
N ASP A 137 -1.74 6.50 -14.48
CA ASP A 137 -1.49 5.07 -14.35
C ASP A 137 -2.73 4.33 -13.81
N GLU A 138 -3.67 5.07 -13.21
CA GLU A 138 -4.81 4.49 -12.48
C GLU A 138 -5.68 3.61 -13.38
N VAL A 139 -5.94 4.03 -14.61
CA VAL A 139 -6.77 3.28 -15.56
C VAL A 139 -6.12 1.96 -15.98
N MET A 140 -4.79 1.90 -16.03
CA MET A 140 -4.06 0.73 -16.52
C MET A 140 -3.73 -0.29 -15.42
N ASN A 141 -3.46 0.21 -14.21
CA ASN A 141 -2.94 -0.59 -13.10
C ASN A 141 -3.99 -0.92 -12.05
N THR A 142 -5.21 -0.39 -12.18
CA THR A 142 -6.36 -0.85 -11.39
C THR A 142 -6.73 -2.27 -11.80
N LEU A 143 -6.63 -3.19 -10.84
CA LEU A 143 -7.06 -4.57 -11.03
C LEU A 143 -8.49 -4.73 -10.56
N THR A 144 -9.24 -5.58 -11.27
CA THR A 144 -10.59 -6.00 -10.87
C THR A 144 -10.60 -7.47 -10.46
N CYS A 145 -11.40 -7.81 -9.45
CA CYS A 145 -11.59 -9.18 -9.00
C CYS A 145 -12.87 -9.28 -8.18
N ARG A 146 -13.58 -10.40 -8.26
CA ARG A 146 -14.60 -10.75 -7.25
C ARG A 146 -13.96 -11.58 -6.15
N SER A 147 -13.76 -11.00 -4.97
CA SER A 147 -13.22 -11.71 -3.80
C SER A 147 -13.90 -11.30 -2.50
N ASN A 148 -14.22 -12.27 -1.65
CA ASN A 148 -14.75 -11.98 -0.32
C ASN A 148 -13.66 -11.59 0.68
N THR A 149 -12.38 -11.82 0.35
CA THR A 149 -11.27 -11.61 1.27
C THR A 149 -9.99 -11.24 0.53
N TYR A 150 -9.23 -10.31 1.12
CA TYR A 150 -7.96 -9.83 0.61
C TYR A 150 -6.91 -9.93 1.70
N LEU A 151 -5.74 -10.44 1.34
CA LEU A 151 -4.55 -10.42 2.18
C LEU A 151 -3.69 -9.24 1.78
N VAL A 152 -3.42 -8.34 2.72
CA VAL A 152 -2.47 -7.23 2.55
C VAL A 152 -1.20 -7.56 3.30
N LEU A 153 -0.11 -7.74 2.56
CA LEU A 153 1.21 -8.00 3.11
C LEU A 153 2.02 -6.72 3.06
N ILE A 154 2.55 -6.29 4.21
CA ILE A 154 3.44 -5.14 4.34
C ILE A 154 4.78 -5.66 4.86
N GLY A 155 5.87 -5.38 4.13
CA GLY A 155 7.24 -5.74 4.53
C GLY A 155 7.95 -4.68 5.34
#